data_AF-A0A7K2TUS9-F1
#
_entry.id   AF-A0A7K2TUS9-F1
#
_cell.length_a   1.000
_cell.length_b   1.000
_cell.length_c   1.000
_cell.angle_alpha   90.00
_cell.angle_beta   90.00
_cell.angle_gamma   90.00
#
_symmetry.space_group_name_H-M   'P 1'
#
loop_
_entity.id
_entity.type
_entity.pdbx_description
1 polymer ?
#
loop_
_entity_poly.entity_id
_entity_poly.type
_entity_poly.pdbx_seq_one_letter_code
_entity_poly.pdbx_strand_id
1 'polypeptide(L)'
;MNESIPVIRSTDRGTARLLPDVDRARAWLLTVDGAPQSYVDLDAPEHLEFEYVRRLAHVVDLVAEPEAPVDAVHLGGGALTLPRYVAATRPGSRQEVAEADAALIALVEEHLPLPEGARIAVHGVDARSWIEQAPEASADLLIADVFGGARVPAQLTSLDYARAAARVLRKDGVYAANLADGAPFGFLRSQLANAAEVFAELALIAEPAVLRGRRFGNVVLLAGQEPLDLARLTRLCAADAFPARVAHGEALTRLMGGARPVRDGDAVASPEPPDGAFSLG
;
A
#
# COMPACT_ATOMS: atom_id res chain seq x y z
N MET A 1 13.05 -0.57 -33.46
CA MET A 1 12.18 -0.34 -32.30
C MET A 1 11.26 -1.53 -32.22
N ASN A 2 11.52 -2.48 -31.31
CA ASN A 2 10.51 -3.49 -30.99
C ASN A 2 9.48 -2.75 -30.16
N GLU A 3 8.34 -2.39 -30.77
CA GLU A 3 7.18 -1.96 -29.99
C GLU A 3 6.84 -3.12 -29.05
N SER A 4 7.01 -2.89 -27.75
CA SER A 4 6.46 -3.79 -26.75
C SER A 4 4.95 -3.89 -27.01
N ILE A 5 4.43 -5.11 -27.15
CA ILE A 5 3.01 -5.35 -27.40
C ILE A 5 2.32 -5.53 -26.04
N PRO A 6 1.12 -4.97 -25.83
CA PRO A 6 0.33 -5.27 -24.65
C PRO A 6 0.25 -6.76 -24.37
N VAL A 7 0.54 -7.15 -23.13
CA VAL A 7 0.42 -8.55 -22.68
C VAL A 7 -0.84 -8.69 -21.86
N ILE A 8 -1.63 -9.73 -22.12
CA ILE A 8 -2.92 -9.97 -21.47
C ILE A 8 -2.89 -11.35 -20.82
N ARG A 9 -3.34 -11.45 -19.56
CA ARG A 9 -3.48 -12.71 -18.84
C ARG A 9 -4.79 -12.73 -18.05
N SER A 10 -5.52 -13.84 -18.14
CA SER A 10 -6.61 -14.12 -17.20
C SER A 10 -6.01 -14.48 -15.85
N THR A 11 -6.55 -13.87 -14.80
CA THR A 11 -6.10 -14.01 -13.42
C THR A 11 -7.26 -14.39 -12.53
N ASP A 12 -6.98 -14.77 -11.29
CA ASP A 12 -8.04 -15.17 -10.34
C ASP A 12 -8.96 -13.99 -9.99
N ARG A 13 -8.47 -12.76 -10.18
CA ARG A 13 -9.17 -11.51 -9.84
C ARG A 13 -9.65 -10.70 -11.05
N GLY A 14 -9.54 -11.23 -12.26
CA GLY A 14 -10.00 -10.57 -13.49
C GLY A 14 -9.04 -10.72 -14.66
N THR A 15 -9.08 -9.80 -15.62
CA THR A 15 -8.17 -9.77 -16.76
C THR A 15 -7.06 -8.75 -16.53
N ALA A 16 -5.85 -9.24 -16.23
CA ALA A 16 -4.67 -8.40 -16.11
C ALA A 16 -4.11 -8.04 -17.50
N ARG A 17 -3.69 -6.78 -17.67
CA ARG A 17 -2.98 -6.31 -18.85
C ARG A 17 -1.76 -5.50 -18.47
N LEU A 18 -0.61 -5.82 -19.05
CA LEU A 18 0.57 -4.96 -19.05
C LEU A 18 0.58 -4.16 -20.33
N LEU A 19 0.40 -2.85 -20.21
CA LEU A 19 0.41 -1.89 -21.30
C LEU A 19 1.77 -1.17 -21.29
N PRO A 20 2.57 -1.27 -22.35
CA PRO A 20 3.85 -0.58 -22.40
C PRO A 20 3.66 0.92 -22.56
N ASP A 21 4.55 1.68 -21.92
CA ASP A 21 4.62 3.13 -22.07
C ASP A 21 5.26 3.50 -23.43
N VAL A 22 4.74 4.56 -24.06
CA VAL A 22 5.20 5.02 -25.38
C VAL A 22 6.47 5.86 -25.30
N ASP A 23 6.67 6.56 -24.18
CA ASP A 23 7.78 7.49 -23.95
C ASP A 23 8.91 6.83 -23.14
N ARG A 24 8.61 5.75 -22.41
CA ARG A 24 9.57 5.02 -21.57
C ARG A 24 9.64 3.54 -21.96
N ALA A 25 10.74 3.17 -22.64
CA ALA A 25 10.92 1.86 -23.28
C ALA A 25 10.75 0.64 -22.37
N ARG A 26 11.03 0.78 -21.07
CA ARG A 26 10.91 -0.30 -20.08
C ARG A 26 9.91 0.02 -18.97
N ALA A 27 8.97 0.93 -19.24
CA ALA A 27 7.88 1.22 -18.33
C ALA A 27 6.56 0.59 -18.78
N TRP A 28 5.75 0.22 -17.80
CA TRP A 28 4.54 -0.57 -17.99
C TRP A 28 3.46 -0.11 -17.02
N LEU A 29 2.24 0.05 -17.55
CA LEU A 29 1.02 0.20 -16.78
C LEU A 29 0.34 -1.17 -16.65
N LEU A 30 0.17 -1.63 -15.41
CA LEU A 30 -0.67 -2.77 -15.07
C LEU A 30 -2.11 -2.31 -14.89
N THR A 31 -3.03 -2.95 -15.59
CA THR A 31 -4.48 -2.82 -15.39
C THR A 31 -5.11 -4.17 -15.06
N VAL A 32 -6.19 -4.18 -14.29
CA VAL A 32 -7.04 -5.38 -14.07
C VAL A 32 -8.48 -4.97 -14.37
N ASP A 33 -9.12 -5.69 -15.30
CA ASP A 33 -10.46 -5.37 -15.83
C ASP A 33 -10.58 -3.90 -16.32
N GLY A 34 -9.47 -3.34 -16.79
CA GLY A 34 -9.38 -1.97 -17.29
C GLY A 34 -9.13 -0.91 -16.22
N ALA A 35 -9.21 -1.26 -14.92
CA ALA A 35 -8.83 -0.36 -13.84
C ALA A 35 -7.30 -0.32 -13.69
N PRO A 36 -6.66 0.87 -13.74
CA PRO A 36 -5.24 1.02 -13.43
C PRO A 36 -4.92 0.51 -12.02
N GLN A 37 -3.91 -0.36 -11.91
CA GLN A 37 -3.50 -0.96 -10.63
C GLN A 37 -2.10 -0.49 -10.22
N SER A 38 -1.18 -0.40 -11.17
CA SER A 38 0.21 -0.07 -10.89
C SER A 38 0.92 0.43 -12.14
N TYR A 39 1.95 1.24 -11.96
CA TYR A 39 2.89 1.65 -12.99
C TYR A 39 4.30 1.34 -12.49
N VAL A 40 5.14 0.78 -13.34
CA VAL A 40 6.55 0.54 -13.04
C VAL A 40 7.42 0.96 -14.20
N ASP A 41 8.54 1.60 -13.90
CA ASP A 41 9.65 1.77 -14.83
C ASP A 41 10.83 0.92 -14.34
N LEU A 42 11.23 -0.08 -15.14
CA LEU A 42 12.30 -1.00 -14.73
C LEU A 42 13.68 -0.33 -14.73
N ASP A 43 13.85 0.78 -15.46
CA ASP A 43 15.09 1.55 -15.48
C ASP A 43 15.08 2.68 -14.43
N ALA A 44 13.90 3.05 -13.92
CA ALA A 44 13.73 4.05 -12.87
C ALA A 44 12.73 3.57 -11.79
N PRO A 45 13.11 2.64 -10.89
CA PRO A 45 12.22 2.12 -9.84
C PRO A 45 11.66 3.17 -8.88
N GLU A 46 12.31 4.32 -8.77
CA GLU A 46 11.89 5.48 -7.97
C GLU A 46 10.80 6.32 -8.65
N HIS A 47 10.53 6.06 -9.94
CA HIS A 47 9.50 6.76 -10.70
C HIS A 47 8.12 6.13 -10.44
N LEU A 48 7.35 6.78 -9.58
CA LEU A 48 6.03 6.32 -9.15
C LEU A 48 4.96 7.20 -9.79
N GLU A 49 3.99 6.65 -10.53
CA GLU A 49 2.92 7.47 -11.13
C GLU A 49 1.72 7.68 -10.21
N PHE A 50 1.37 6.65 -9.43
CA PHE A 50 0.21 6.68 -8.55
C PHE A 50 0.50 7.47 -7.28
N GLU A 51 -0.34 8.45 -6.95
CA GLU A 51 -0.08 9.35 -5.82
C GLU A 51 -0.12 8.60 -4.49
N TYR A 52 -0.99 7.59 -4.33
CA TYR A 52 -1.01 6.77 -3.11
C TYR A 52 0.27 5.94 -2.96
N VAL A 53 0.86 5.45 -4.07
CA VAL A 53 2.12 4.72 -4.05
C VAL A 53 3.26 5.65 -3.63
N ARG A 54 3.29 6.89 -4.14
CA ARG A 54 4.23 7.93 -3.65
C ARG A 54 4.07 8.16 -2.15
N ARG A 55 2.84 8.24 -1.65
CA ARG A 55 2.58 8.42 -0.22
C ARG A 55 3.06 7.23 0.62
N LEU A 56 2.92 6.00 0.13
CA LEU A 56 3.50 4.81 0.76
C LEU A 56 5.03 4.80 0.70
N ALA A 57 5.63 5.23 -0.42
CA ALA A 57 7.07 5.40 -0.56
C ALA A 57 7.64 6.44 0.43
N HIS A 58 6.92 7.54 0.67
CA HIS A 58 7.29 8.48 1.74
C HIS A 58 7.34 7.83 3.12
N VAL A 59 6.55 6.78 3.37
CA VAL A 59 6.64 6.00 4.63
C VAL A 59 7.91 5.15 4.67
N VAL A 60 8.29 4.52 3.56
CA VAL A 60 9.60 3.85 3.43
C VAL A 60 10.72 4.82 3.79
N ASP A 61 10.61 6.06 3.33
CA ASP A 61 11.58 7.13 3.60
C ASP A 61 11.61 7.63 5.05
N LEU A 62 10.63 7.29 5.88
CA LEU A 62 10.65 7.57 7.32
C LEU A 62 11.29 6.44 8.12
N VAL A 63 11.13 5.18 7.69
CA VAL A 63 11.54 4.01 8.48
C VAL A 63 13.05 3.91 8.57
N ALA A 64 13.76 4.24 7.50
CA ALA A 64 15.21 4.20 7.47
C ALA A 64 15.78 5.32 6.60
N GLU A 65 16.98 5.77 6.93
CA GLU A 65 17.75 6.68 6.07
C GLU A 65 18.07 6.03 4.71
N PRO A 66 18.27 6.83 3.65
CA PRO A 66 18.70 6.32 2.35
C PRO A 66 19.86 5.32 2.47
N GLU A 67 19.83 4.28 1.64
CA GLU A 67 20.81 3.17 1.63
C GLU A 67 20.78 2.21 2.82
N ALA A 68 20.09 2.53 3.93
CA ALA A 68 20.06 1.65 5.10
C ALA A 68 19.03 0.50 4.90
N PRO A 69 19.45 -0.77 4.88
CA PRO A 69 18.52 -1.88 4.61
C PRO A 69 17.47 -2.03 5.71
N VAL A 70 16.28 -2.50 5.31
CA VAL A 70 15.16 -2.81 6.20
C VAL A 70 14.67 -4.25 5.95
N ASP A 71 14.00 -4.85 6.94
CA ASP A 71 13.13 -5.99 6.72
C ASP A 71 11.70 -5.49 6.44
N ALA A 72 11.22 -5.65 5.21
CA ALA A 72 9.91 -5.16 4.78
C ALA A 72 8.94 -6.30 4.47
N VAL A 73 7.68 -6.13 4.87
CA VAL A 73 6.57 -7.00 4.51
C VAL A 73 5.59 -6.22 3.65
N HIS A 74 5.20 -6.79 2.52
CA HIS A 74 4.19 -6.23 1.62
C HIS A 74 3.01 -7.21 1.54
N LEU A 75 1.86 -6.79 2.05
CA LEU A 75 0.60 -7.49 1.86
C LEU A 75 -0.05 -6.90 0.60
N GLY A 76 -0.16 -7.72 -0.44
CA GLY A 76 -0.46 -7.27 -1.79
C GLY A 76 0.81 -6.89 -2.54
N GLY A 77 0.82 -7.13 -3.85
CA GLY A 77 2.05 -7.01 -4.63
C GLY A 77 1.88 -6.55 -6.07
N GLY A 78 0.71 -6.05 -6.49
CA GLY A 78 0.42 -5.45 -7.81
C GLY A 78 1.41 -5.81 -8.93
N ALA A 79 2.37 -4.91 -9.20
CA ALA A 79 3.51 -5.13 -10.11
C ALA A 79 4.88 -5.08 -9.38
N LEU A 80 4.86 -5.30 -8.07
CA LEU A 80 5.98 -5.20 -7.13
C LEU A 80 6.60 -3.79 -7.12
N THR A 81 5.80 -2.74 -7.35
CA THR A 81 6.27 -1.34 -7.39
C THR A 81 6.97 -0.92 -6.11
N LEU A 82 6.32 -1.07 -4.96
CA LEU A 82 6.93 -0.71 -3.67
C LEU A 82 8.11 -1.62 -3.32
N PRO A 83 8.06 -2.95 -3.54
CA PRO A 83 9.24 -3.79 -3.40
C PRO A 83 10.45 -3.32 -4.23
N ARG A 84 10.22 -2.88 -5.48
CA ARG A 84 11.28 -2.32 -6.35
C ARG A 84 11.80 -0.99 -5.83
N TYR A 85 10.91 -0.12 -5.36
CA TYR A 85 11.28 1.14 -4.73
C TYR A 85 12.18 0.92 -3.50
N VAL A 86 11.80 0.01 -2.61
CA VAL A 86 12.60 -0.37 -1.43
C VAL A 86 13.93 -0.98 -1.86
N ALA A 87 13.95 -1.87 -2.86
CA ALA A 87 15.20 -2.47 -3.33
C ALA A 87 16.18 -1.45 -3.92
N ALA A 88 15.67 -0.42 -4.61
CA ALA A 88 16.48 0.63 -5.20
C ALA A 88 16.99 1.64 -4.16
N THR A 89 16.15 2.05 -3.22
CA THR A 89 16.46 3.13 -2.27
C THR A 89 17.06 2.63 -0.95
N ARG A 90 16.91 1.33 -0.65
CA ARG A 90 17.43 0.63 0.54
C ARG A 90 18.05 -0.71 0.12
N PRO A 91 19.11 -0.73 -0.69
CA PRO A 91 19.75 -1.96 -1.16
C PRO A 91 20.14 -2.90 -0.01
N GLY A 92 19.93 -4.20 -0.23
CA GLY A 92 20.18 -5.23 0.78
C GLY A 92 18.99 -5.54 1.69
N SER A 93 17.90 -4.75 1.61
CA SER A 93 16.64 -5.02 2.33
C SER A 93 16.08 -6.40 2.03
N ARG A 94 15.69 -7.16 3.06
CA ARG A 94 14.94 -8.41 2.89
C ARG A 94 13.47 -8.08 2.80
N GLN A 95 12.79 -8.62 1.81
CA GLN A 95 11.40 -8.29 1.54
C GLN A 95 10.57 -9.53 1.35
N GLU A 96 9.46 -9.62 2.06
CA GLU A 96 8.47 -10.68 1.91
C GLU A 96 7.20 -10.07 1.31
N VAL A 97 6.70 -10.64 0.22
CA VAL A 97 5.49 -10.18 -0.48
C VAL A 97 4.45 -11.28 -0.47
N ALA A 98 3.26 -11.02 0.05
CA ALA A 98 2.13 -11.94 -0.01
C ALA A 98 1.11 -11.46 -1.05
N GLU A 99 1.03 -12.16 -2.18
CA GLU A 99 0.06 -11.91 -3.25
C GLU A 99 -0.72 -13.21 -3.50
N ALA A 100 -2.04 -13.14 -3.49
CA ALA A 100 -2.86 -14.34 -3.62
C ALA A 100 -3.08 -14.74 -5.08
N ASP A 101 -2.93 -13.80 -6.02
CA ASP A 101 -3.16 -14.05 -7.43
C ASP A 101 -1.90 -14.63 -8.11
N ALA A 102 -1.83 -15.96 -8.16
CA ALA A 102 -0.69 -16.68 -8.73
C ALA A 102 -0.48 -16.36 -10.22
N ALA A 103 -1.56 -16.10 -10.96
CA ALA A 103 -1.48 -15.76 -12.38
C ALA A 103 -0.91 -14.34 -12.59
N LEU A 104 -1.24 -13.40 -11.70
CA LEU A 104 -0.64 -12.07 -11.69
C LEU A 104 0.85 -12.14 -11.33
N ILE A 105 1.23 -12.91 -10.30
CA ILE A 105 2.65 -13.12 -9.95
C ILE A 105 3.42 -13.62 -11.18
N ALA A 106 2.93 -14.68 -11.82
CA ALA A 106 3.57 -15.24 -13.01
C ALA A 106 3.67 -14.24 -14.17
N LEU A 107 2.66 -13.37 -14.35
CA LEU A 107 2.70 -12.30 -15.36
C LEU A 107 3.80 -11.28 -15.06
N VAL A 108 3.89 -10.84 -13.81
CA VAL A 108 4.88 -9.86 -13.35
C VAL A 108 6.29 -10.43 -13.45
N GLU A 109 6.52 -11.67 -13.01
CA GLU A 109 7.83 -12.32 -13.10
C GLU A 109 8.33 -12.50 -14.54
N GLU A 110 7.42 -12.85 -15.47
CA GLU A 110 7.75 -13.09 -16.88
C GLU A 110 8.16 -11.81 -17.62
N HIS A 111 7.49 -10.68 -17.34
CA HIS A 111 7.65 -9.46 -18.13
C HIS A 111 8.35 -8.31 -17.40
N LEU A 112 8.33 -8.33 -16.08
CA LEU A 112 8.87 -7.29 -15.21
C LEU A 112 9.92 -7.95 -14.29
N PRO A 113 11.11 -8.30 -14.81
CA PRO A 113 12.14 -8.93 -13.96
C PRO A 113 12.52 -8.02 -12.79
N LEU A 114 12.73 -8.60 -11.62
CA LEU A 114 13.25 -7.89 -10.46
C LEU A 114 14.73 -7.51 -10.67
N PRO A 115 15.22 -6.43 -10.01
CA PRO A 115 16.64 -6.08 -10.06
C PRO A 115 17.52 -7.24 -9.60
N GLU A 116 18.67 -7.43 -10.24
CA GLU A 116 19.61 -8.48 -9.86
C GLU A 116 20.08 -8.27 -8.41
N GLY A 117 20.12 -9.36 -7.63
CA GLY A 117 20.51 -9.31 -6.22
C GLY A 117 19.46 -8.76 -5.26
N ALA A 118 18.28 -8.32 -5.74
CA ALA A 118 17.17 -7.94 -4.88
C ALA A 118 16.70 -9.13 -4.02
N ARG A 119 16.62 -8.93 -2.70
CA ARG A 119 16.22 -9.96 -1.74
C ARG A 119 14.71 -9.93 -1.51
N ILE A 120 13.95 -10.17 -2.57
CA ILE A 120 12.48 -10.16 -2.55
C ILE A 120 11.98 -11.59 -2.71
N ALA A 121 11.24 -12.09 -1.73
CA ALA A 121 10.54 -13.37 -1.79
C ALA A 121 9.04 -13.12 -1.98
N VAL A 122 8.48 -13.62 -3.08
CA VAL A 122 7.06 -13.50 -3.40
C VAL A 122 6.36 -14.82 -3.07
N HIS A 123 5.30 -14.73 -2.27
CA HIS A 123 4.50 -15.86 -1.81
C HIS A 123 3.11 -15.79 -2.43
N GLY A 124 2.76 -16.82 -3.21
CA GLY A 124 1.43 -17.03 -3.78
C GLY A 124 0.39 -17.44 -2.74
N VAL A 125 0.13 -16.59 -1.76
CA VAL A 125 -0.75 -16.89 -0.62
C VAL A 125 -1.59 -15.69 -0.22
N ASP A 126 -2.70 -15.97 0.47
CA ASP A 126 -3.54 -14.95 1.05
C ASP A 126 -2.81 -14.13 2.14
N ALA A 127 -2.99 -12.81 2.12
CA ALA A 127 -2.33 -11.88 3.02
C ALA A 127 -2.67 -12.11 4.51
N ARG A 128 -3.92 -12.44 4.83
CA ARG A 128 -4.35 -12.75 6.21
C ARG A 128 -3.69 -14.04 6.69
N SER A 129 -3.70 -15.06 5.84
CA SER A 129 -3.05 -16.35 6.13
C SER A 129 -1.53 -16.21 6.32
N TRP A 130 -0.87 -15.36 5.52
CA TRP A 130 0.56 -15.11 5.63
C TRP A 130 0.90 -14.39 6.94
N ILE A 131 0.20 -13.30 7.26
CA ILE A 131 0.53 -12.49 8.44
C ILE A 131 0.28 -13.22 9.78
N GLU A 132 -0.67 -14.15 9.80
CA GLU A 132 -0.92 -15.00 10.98
C GLU A 132 0.25 -15.97 11.26
N GLN A 133 0.96 -16.39 10.22
CA GLN A 133 2.10 -17.32 10.32
C GLN A 133 3.45 -16.61 10.41
N ALA A 134 3.51 -15.33 10.07
CA ALA A 134 4.74 -14.55 10.10
C ALA A 134 5.35 -14.51 11.51
N PRO A 135 6.69 -14.51 11.66
CA PRO A 135 7.33 -14.42 12.97
C PRO A 135 7.04 -13.09 13.67
N GLU A 136 6.99 -13.10 15.00
CA GLU A 136 6.87 -11.89 15.81
C GLU A 136 8.13 -11.01 15.69
N ALA A 137 7.95 -9.69 15.75
CA ALA A 137 9.03 -8.69 15.74
C ALA A 137 10.08 -8.92 14.61
N SER A 138 9.60 -9.22 13.40
CA SER A 138 10.42 -9.60 12.26
C SER A 138 10.51 -8.54 11.16
N ALA A 139 9.69 -7.49 11.20
CA ALA A 139 9.67 -6.45 10.18
C ALA A 139 9.86 -5.04 10.77
N ASP A 140 10.61 -4.20 10.06
CA ASP A 140 10.72 -2.75 10.32
C ASP A 140 9.58 -1.98 9.63
N LEU A 141 9.08 -2.53 8.53
CA LEU A 141 8.02 -1.94 7.72
C LEU A 141 7.02 -3.02 7.30
N LEU A 142 5.73 -2.75 7.49
CA LEU A 142 4.66 -3.57 6.94
C LEU A 142 3.73 -2.66 6.14
N ILE A 143 3.65 -2.89 4.83
CA ILE A 143 2.76 -2.19 3.91
C ILE A 143 1.60 -3.10 3.54
N ALA A 144 0.37 -2.64 3.77
CA ALA A 144 -0.85 -3.27 3.27
C ALA A 144 -1.43 -2.47 2.10
N ASP A 145 -1.28 -3.01 0.90
CA ASP A 145 -1.80 -2.45 -0.34
C ASP A 145 -2.61 -3.52 -1.08
N VAL A 146 -3.58 -4.10 -0.36
CA VAL A 146 -4.41 -5.21 -0.84
C VAL A 146 -5.74 -4.69 -1.35
N PHE A 147 -5.91 -4.69 -2.67
CA PHE A 147 -7.22 -4.53 -3.29
C PHE A 147 -7.61 -5.84 -4.01
N GLY A 148 -8.65 -6.49 -3.53
CA GLY A 148 -9.36 -7.52 -4.28
C GLY A 148 -10.25 -6.84 -5.31
N GLY A 149 -9.77 -6.71 -6.55
CA GLY A 149 -10.39 -5.82 -7.52
C GLY A 149 -10.22 -4.36 -7.09
N ALA A 150 -11.30 -3.72 -6.67
CA ALA A 150 -11.29 -2.31 -6.25
C ALA A 150 -11.53 -2.11 -4.73
N ARG A 151 -11.52 -3.19 -3.92
CA ARG A 151 -11.88 -3.15 -2.49
C ARG A 151 -10.87 -3.89 -1.61
N VAL A 152 -10.66 -3.39 -0.39
CA VAL A 152 -9.92 -4.12 0.65
C VAL A 152 -10.78 -5.28 1.16
N PRO A 153 -10.29 -6.53 1.17
CA PRO A 153 -11.03 -7.69 1.67
C PRO A 153 -11.38 -7.58 3.17
N ALA A 154 -12.57 -8.04 3.56
CA ALA A 154 -13.09 -7.93 4.94
C ALA A 154 -12.15 -8.50 6.02
N GLN A 155 -11.47 -9.61 5.74
CA GLN A 155 -10.53 -10.25 6.66
C GLN A 155 -9.30 -9.38 7.01
N LEU A 156 -9.07 -8.28 6.30
CA LEU A 156 -7.98 -7.32 6.56
C LEU A 156 -8.50 -6.02 7.19
N THR A 157 -9.75 -5.97 7.65
CA THR A 157 -10.39 -4.72 8.13
C THR A 157 -10.84 -4.80 9.59
N SER A 158 -10.31 -5.78 10.32
CA SER A 158 -10.62 -6.07 11.72
C SER A 158 -9.51 -5.68 12.69
N LEU A 159 -9.86 -5.62 13.98
CA LEU A 159 -8.93 -5.49 15.09
C LEU A 159 -8.01 -6.70 15.21
N ASP A 160 -8.51 -7.90 14.97
CA ASP A 160 -7.73 -9.14 15.01
C ASP A 160 -6.65 -9.16 13.92
N TYR A 161 -6.93 -8.56 12.76
CA TYR A 161 -5.93 -8.26 11.74
C TYR A 161 -4.93 -7.19 12.18
N ALA A 162 -5.40 -6.06 12.70
CA ALA A 162 -4.51 -5.01 13.18
C ALA A 162 -3.52 -5.53 14.25
N ARG A 163 -3.98 -6.41 15.15
CA ARG A 163 -3.13 -7.09 16.15
C ARG A 163 -2.10 -8.03 15.51
N ALA A 164 -2.50 -8.79 14.49
CA ALA A 164 -1.58 -9.66 13.77
C ALA A 164 -0.49 -8.86 13.05
N ALA A 165 -0.85 -7.74 12.41
CA ALA A 165 0.10 -6.83 11.79
C ALA A 165 1.08 -6.23 12.83
N ALA A 166 0.56 -5.76 13.97
CA ALA A 166 1.39 -5.21 15.03
C ALA A 166 2.35 -6.23 15.66
N ARG A 167 1.94 -7.49 15.80
CA ARG A 167 2.80 -8.58 16.30
C ARG A 167 4.03 -8.80 15.41
N VAL A 168 3.87 -8.67 14.10
CA VAL A 168 4.95 -8.90 13.13
C VAL A 168 5.97 -7.75 13.14
N LEU A 169 5.53 -6.54 13.48
CA LEU A 169 6.40 -5.37 13.55
C LEU A 169 7.32 -5.41 14.77
N ARG A 170 8.55 -4.93 14.59
CA ARG A 170 9.44 -4.55 15.69
C ARG A 170 8.87 -3.35 16.44
N LYS A 171 9.42 -3.07 17.62
CA LYS A 171 8.93 -1.97 18.48
C LYS A 171 8.99 -0.61 17.77
N ASP A 172 10.03 -0.37 16.99
CA ASP A 172 10.24 0.83 16.17
C ASP A 172 9.68 0.69 14.74
N GLY A 173 9.03 -0.43 14.43
CA GLY A 173 8.47 -0.69 13.12
C GLY A 173 7.21 0.12 12.82
N VAL A 174 6.97 0.35 11.53
CA VAL A 174 5.83 1.14 11.03
C VAL A 174 4.90 0.27 10.20
N TYR A 175 3.61 0.35 10.54
CA TYR A 175 2.52 -0.15 9.71
C TYR A 175 2.04 0.95 8.77
N ALA A 176 1.88 0.64 7.48
CA ALA A 176 1.26 1.53 6.51
C ALA A 176 0.17 0.77 5.74
N ALA A 177 -0.97 1.41 5.49
CA ALA A 177 -2.06 0.81 4.72
C ALA A 177 -2.66 1.80 3.73
N ASN A 178 -2.81 1.38 2.47
CA ASN A 178 -3.62 2.09 1.49
C ASN A 178 -5.09 1.71 1.68
N LEU A 179 -5.90 2.68 2.09
CA LEU A 179 -7.34 2.55 2.24
C LEU A 179 -8.03 3.43 1.20
N ALA A 180 -9.31 3.17 0.96
CA ALA A 180 -10.15 4.03 0.14
C ALA A 180 -11.51 4.22 0.80
N ASP A 181 -11.93 5.49 0.90
CA ASP A 181 -13.23 5.85 1.46
C ASP A 181 -13.66 7.23 0.97
N GLY A 182 -14.92 7.58 1.21
CA GLY A 182 -15.50 8.90 1.00
C GLY A 182 -16.37 9.29 2.19
N ALA A 183 -16.83 10.54 2.23
CA ALA A 183 -17.77 10.96 3.27
C ALA A 183 -19.02 10.06 3.26
N PRO A 184 -19.52 9.61 4.43
CA PRO A 184 -19.21 10.08 5.79
C PRO A 184 -18.05 9.36 6.52
N PHE A 185 -17.16 8.68 5.80
CA PHE A 185 -15.97 7.97 6.31
C PHE A 185 -16.27 6.79 7.23
N GLY A 186 -17.38 6.09 7.04
CA GLY A 186 -17.77 4.98 7.91
C GLY A 186 -16.70 3.89 8.00
N PHE A 187 -16.04 3.58 6.87
CA PHE A 187 -15.01 2.57 6.80
C PHE A 187 -13.69 3.06 7.39
N LEU A 188 -13.20 4.23 6.96
CA LEU A 188 -11.96 4.80 7.48
C LEU A 188 -12.02 4.97 9.00
N ARG A 189 -13.17 5.37 9.56
CA ARG A 189 -13.35 5.53 11.00
C ARG A 189 -13.24 4.22 11.77
N SER A 190 -13.73 3.10 11.21
CA SER A 190 -13.54 1.78 11.85
C SER A 190 -12.09 1.33 11.78
N GLN A 191 -11.40 1.60 10.67
CA GLN A 191 -9.97 1.28 10.54
C GLN A 191 -9.11 2.07 11.52
N LEU A 192 -9.42 3.36 11.73
CA LEU A 192 -8.78 4.18 12.76
C LEU A 192 -9.03 3.64 14.16
N ALA A 193 -10.25 3.21 14.47
CA ALA A 193 -10.57 2.64 15.77
C ALA A 193 -9.80 1.33 16.02
N ASN A 194 -9.69 0.46 15.01
CA ASN A 194 -8.87 -0.75 15.08
C ASN A 194 -7.41 -0.43 15.35
N ALA A 195 -6.84 0.52 14.59
CA ALA A 195 -5.44 0.90 14.72
C ALA A 195 -5.15 1.56 16.09
N ALA A 196 -6.04 2.43 16.58
CA ALA A 196 -5.88 3.13 17.85
C ALA A 196 -5.95 2.20 19.08
N GLU A 197 -6.56 1.03 18.95
CA GLU A 197 -6.58 -0.01 19.99
C GLU A 197 -5.23 -0.75 20.09
N VAL A 198 -4.41 -0.69 19.04
CA VAL A 198 -3.21 -1.53 18.90
C VAL A 198 -1.91 -0.72 18.89
N PHE A 199 -1.93 0.49 18.30
CA PHE A 199 -0.77 1.34 18.10
C PHE A 199 -0.89 2.63 18.92
N ALA A 200 0.24 3.11 19.44
CA ALA A 200 0.31 4.34 20.22
C ALA A 200 0.22 5.59 19.32
N GLU A 201 0.79 5.53 18.12
CA GLU A 201 0.92 6.66 17.21
C GLU A 201 0.18 6.38 15.90
N LEU A 202 -0.56 7.38 15.41
CA LEU A 202 -1.34 7.29 14.18
C LEU A 202 -1.25 8.58 13.36
N ALA A 203 -1.16 8.41 12.04
CA ALA A 203 -1.29 9.50 11.09
C ALA A 203 -2.03 9.04 9.83
N LEU A 204 -2.63 10.00 9.12
CA LEU A 204 -3.20 9.79 7.79
C LEU A 204 -2.54 10.71 6.78
N ILE A 205 -2.28 10.19 5.58
CA ILE A 205 -1.94 10.99 4.41
C ILE A 205 -3.08 10.88 3.41
N ALA A 206 -3.67 12.02 3.06
CA ALA A 206 -4.69 12.06 2.02
C ALA A 206 -4.79 13.45 1.40
N GLU A 207 -5.41 13.52 0.23
CA GLU A 207 -5.65 14.79 -0.41
C GLU A 207 -6.62 15.68 0.38
N PRO A 208 -6.42 17.02 0.32
CA PRO A 208 -7.35 17.96 0.93
C PRO A 208 -8.81 17.78 0.50
N ALA A 209 -9.08 17.36 -0.74
CA ALA A 209 -10.45 17.14 -1.23
C ALA A 209 -11.09 15.91 -0.59
N VAL A 210 -10.32 14.82 -0.44
CA VAL A 210 -10.75 13.60 0.24
C VAL A 210 -11.01 13.91 1.71
N LEU A 211 -10.06 14.49 2.46
CA LEU A 211 -10.26 14.79 3.90
C LEU A 211 -11.42 15.74 4.19
N ARG A 212 -11.82 16.58 3.23
CA ARG A 212 -12.99 17.48 3.34
C ARG A 212 -14.30 16.83 2.91
N GLY A 213 -14.30 15.54 2.57
CA GLY A 213 -15.48 14.80 2.15
C GLY A 213 -16.02 15.22 0.78
N ARG A 214 -15.19 15.85 -0.07
CA ARG A 214 -15.64 16.36 -1.38
C ARG A 214 -15.55 15.31 -2.49
N ARG A 215 -14.80 14.23 -2.28
CA ARG A 215 -14.68 13.10 -3.20
C ARG A 215 -14.28 11.82 -2.46
N PHE A 216 -14.51 10.69 -3.11
CA PHE A 216 -13.89 9.42 -2.75
C PHE A 216 -12.42 9.42 -3.16
N GLY A 217 -11.55 8.75 -2.40
CA GLY A 217 -10.15 8.59 -2.80
C GLY A 217 -9.31 7.83 -1.79
N ASN A 218 -8.03 7.66 -2.13
CA ASN A 218 -7.07 6.96 -1.30
C ASN A 218 -6.69 7.76 -0.05
N VAL A 219 -6.55 7.03 1.05
CA VAL A 219 -6.05 7.50 2.33
C VAL A 219 -5.01 6.51 2.80
N VAL A 220 -3.78 6.97 3.01
CA VAL A 220 -2.72 6.14 3.60
C VAL A 220 -2.79 6.30 5.11
N LEU A 221 -3.06 5.21 5.82
CA LEU A 221 -2.94 5.12 7.27
C LEU A 221 -1.51 4.72 7.64
N LEU A 222 -0.93 5.39 8.62
CA LEU A 222 0.35 5.05 9.23
C LEU A 222 0.12 4.82 10.72
N ALA A 223 0.78 3.79 11.27
CA ALA A 223 0.71 3.46 12.68
C ALA A 223 2.05 2.92 13.21
N GLY A 224 2.36 3.22 14.47
CA GLY A 224 3.58 2.76 15.13
C GLY A 224 3.45 2.77 16.65
N GLN A 225 4.40 2.13 17.34
CA GLN A 225 4.46 2.19 18.81
C GLN A 225 5.31 3.35 19.33
N GLU A 226 6.24 3.83 18.51
CA GLU A 226 7.12 4.96 18.81
C GLU A 226 6.72 6.19 17.98
N PRO A 227 7.09 7.42 18.42
CA PRO A 227 6.78 8.66 17.70
C PRO A 227 7.20 8.64 16.23
N LEU A 228 6.26 8.94 15.34
CA LEU A 228 6.51 9.08 13.90
C LEU A 228 7.13 10.45 13.58
N ASP A 229 8.07 10.55 12.62
CA ASP A 229 8.60 11.84 12.14
C ASP A 229 7.59 12.54 11.21
N LEU A 230 6.51 13.03 11.80
CA LEU A 230 5.41 13.71 11.11
C LEU A 230 5.86 15.02 10.46
N ALA A 231 6.92 15.63 10.96
CA ALA A 231 7.48 16.86 10.39
C ALA A 231 8.16 16.57 9.05
N ARG A 232 8.98 15.52 8.96
CA ARG A 232 9.56 15.04 7.70
C ARG A 232 8.46 14.58 6.74
N LEU A 233 7.51 13.79 7.21
CA LEU A 233 6.40 13.30 6.39
C LEU A 233 5.59 14.45 5.75
N THR A 234 5.30 15.48 6.53
CA THR A 234 4.56 16.66 6.05
C THR A 234 5.34 17.41 4.97
N ARG A 235 6.67 17.52 5.10
CA ARG A 235 7.51 18.17 4.08
C ARG A 235 7.53 17.37 2.78
N LEU A 236 7.67 16.05 2.85
CA LEU A 236 7.64 15.17 1.69
C LEU A 236 6.30 15.26 0.95
N CYS A 237 5.18 15.10 1.67
CA CYS A 237 3.84 15.19 1.09
C CYS A 237 3.51 16.58 0.51
N ALA A 238 4.11 17.64 1.04
CA ALA A 238 3.94 19.00 0.53
C ALA A 238 4.78 19.28 -0.73
N ALA A 239 5.86 18.53 -0.94
CA ALA A 239 6.76 18.65 -2.08
C ALA A 239 6.30 17.84 -3.30
N ASP A 240 5.33 16.94 -3.13
CA ASP A 240 4.72 16.19 -4.24
C ASP A 240 4.11 17.14 -5.29
N ALA A 241 4.14 16.73 -6.56
CA ALA A 241 3.47 17.44 -7.64
C ALA A 241 1.96 17.66 -7.36
N PHE A 242 1.33 16.71 -6.66
CA PHE A 242 -0.02 16.80 -6.13
C PHE A 242 0.03 16.70 -4.59
N PRO A 243 0.12 17.85 -3.88
CA PRO A 243 0.35 17.84 -2.44
C PRO A 243 -0.75 17.15 -1.63
N ALA A 244 -0.33 16.34 -0.67
CA ALA A 244 -1.23 15.71 0.31
C ALA A 244 -1.13 16.38 1.70
N ARG A 245 -2.11 16.09 2.56
CA ARG A 245 -2.13 16.53 3.96
C ARG A 245 -1.85 15.36 4.87
N VAL A 246 -1.01 15.61 5.87
CA VAL A 246 -0.79 14.70 7.00
C VAL A 246 -1.71 15.13 8.13
N ALA A 247 -2.62 14.25 8.55
CA ALA A 247 -3.53 14.47 9.68
C ALA A 247 -3.17 13.53 10.83
N HIS A 248 -3.05 14.08 12.04
CA HIS A 248 -2.64 13.37 13.25
C HIS A 248 -3.23 14.06 14.50
N GLY A 249 -3.07 13.46 15.67
CA GLY A 249 -3.52 14.03 16.96
C GLY A 249 -5.01 14.37 16.96
N GLU A 250 -5.39 15.54 17.48
CA GLU A 250 -6.80 15.94 17.64
C GLU A 250 -7.60 15.93 16.33
N ALA A 251 -6.97 16.21 15.18
CA ALA A 251 -7.66 16.14 13.89
C ALA A 251 -8.11 14.70 13.59
N LEU A 252 -7.24 13.73 13.89
CA LEU A 252 -7.51 12.33 13.68
C LEU A 252 -8.52 11.78 14.71
N THR A 253 -8.38 12.17 15.99
CA THR A 253 -9.33 11.82 17.04
C THR A 253 -10.75 12.32 16.70
N ARG A 254 -10.89 13.53 16.15
CA ARG A 254 -12.18 14.05 15.70
C ARG A 254 -12.74 13.29 14.51
N LEU A 255 -11.90 12.92 13.54
CA LEU A 255 -12.30 12.14 12.38
C LEU A 255 -12.83 10.76 12.81
N MET A 256 -12.06 10.03 13.63
CA MET A 256 -12.46 8.76 14.22
C MET A 256 -13.78 8.90 15.00
N GLY A 257 -13.88 9.93 15.85
CA GLY A 257 -15.04 10.19 16.70
C GLY A 257 -15.40 8.97 17.56
N GLY A 258 -16.69 8.65 17.68
CA GLY A 258 -17.18 7.52 18.50
C GLY A 258 -17.12 6.14 17.83
N ALA A 259 -16.32 5.97 16.76
CA ALA A 259 -16.17 4.67 16.12
C ALA A 259 -15.54 3.65 17.08
N ARG A 260 -15.92 2.39 16.93
CA ARG A 260 -15.43 1.29 17.78
C ARG A 260 -14.64 0.29 16.94
N PRO A 261 -13.64 -0.39 17.55
CA PRO A 261 -12.97 -1.49 16.88
C PRO A 261 -13.95 -2.59 16.45
N VAL A 262 -13.64 -3.23 15.32
CA VAL A 262 -14.46 -4.25 14.66
C VAL A 262 -13.75 -5.60 14.78
N ARG A 263 -14.45 -6.64 15.21
CA ARG A 263 -13.90 -8.00 15.30
C ARG A 263 -14.01 -8.72 13.95
N ASP A 264 -13.24 -9.79 13.75
CA ASP A 264 -13.27 -10.58 12.50
C ASP A 264 -14.70 -10.94 12.02
N GLY A 265 -15.58 -11.39 12.92
CA GLY A 265 -16.94 -11.78 12.56
C GLY A 265 -17.86 -10.63 12.11
N ASP A 266 -17.49 -9.39 12.42
CA ASP A 266 -18.24 -8.17 12.08
C ASP A 266 -17.54 -7.36 10.97
N ALA A 267 -16.39 -7.84 10.47
CA ALA A 267 -15.58 -7.13 9.51
C ALA A 267 -16.25 -7.11 8.13
N VAL A 268 -16.12 -5.98 7.44
CA VAL A 268 -16.68 -5.77 6.10
C VAL A 268 -15.59 -5.28 5.17
N ALA A 269 -15.70 -5.64 3.89
CA ALA A 269 -14.80 -5.12 2.87
C ALA A 269 -14.96 -3.59 2.75
N SER A 270 -13.91 -2.88 2.31
CA SER A 270 -13.98 -1.43 2.08
C SER A 270 -15.15 -1.05 1.15
N PRO A 271 -15.63 0.19 1.12
CA PRO A 271 -16.70 0.58 0.22
C PRO A 271 -16.31 0.34 -1.24
N GLU A 272 -17.31 0.10 -2.09
CA GLU A 272 -17.10 0.05 -3.54
C GLU A 272 -16.80 1.47 -4.04
N PRO A 273 -15.70 1.66 -4.79
CA PRO A 273 -15.40 2.96 -5.38
C PRO A 273 -16.48 3.37 -6.39
N PRO A 274 -16.91 4.64 -6.40
CA PRO A 274 -17.77 5.16 -7.46
C PRO A 274 -17.09 5.06 -8.83
N ASP A 275 -17.89 4.99 -9.90
CA ASP A 275 -17.37 4.99 -11.28
C ASP A 275 -16.40 6.16 -11.52
N GLY A 276 -15.21 5.85 -12.04
CA GLY A 276 -14.17 6.84 -12.34
C GLY A 276 -13.42 7.39 -11.12
N ALA A 277 -13.59 6.84 -9.92
CA ALA A 277 -12.92 7.34 -8.71
C ALA A 277 -11.38 7.24 -8.74
N PHE A 278 -10.84 6.35 -9.59
CA PHE A 278 -9.41 6.10 -9.77
C PHE A 278 -9.03 6.24 -11.24
N SER A 279 -9.19 7.44 -11.80
CA SER A 279 -8.59 7.79 -13.10
C SER A 279 -7.14 8.21 -12.90
N LEU A 280 -6.24 7.78 -13.79
CA LEU A 280 -4.93 8.41 -13.95
C LEU A 280 -5.16 9.88 -14.36
N GLY A 281 -4.55 10.81 -13.63
CA GLY A 281 -4.63 12.25 -13.89
C GLY A 281 -3.79 12.67 -15.09
#